data_AF-A0A6P0YUQ3-F1
#
_entry.id   AF-A0A6P0YUQ3-F1
#
_cell.length_a   1.000
_cell.length_b   1.000
_cell.length_c   1.000
_cell.angle_alpha   90.00
_cell.angle_beta   90.00
_cell.angle_gamma   90.00
#
_symmetry.space_group_name_H-M   'P 1'
#
loop_
_entity.id
_entity.type
_entity.pdbx_description
1 polymer ?
#
loop_
_entity_poly.entity_id
_entity_poly.type
_entity_poly.pdbx_seq_one_letter_code
_entity_poly.pdbx_strand_id
1 'polypeptide(L)' 'MSKSEAPEQPEKIYLPRTSESESLKKIRHTTSHVMAMAVQKLFPKAQVTIGPCIENGFYYDFDKP' A
#
# COMPACT_ATOMS: atom_id res chain seq x y z
N MET A 1 -2.30 -34.03 34.84
CA MET A 1 -2.76 -32.65 35.11
C MET A 1 -2.46 -31.83 33.88
N SER A 2 -3.49 -31.58 33.08
CA SER A 2 -3.43 -30.89 31.80
C SER A 2 -3.08 -29.42 32.03
N LYS A 3 -1.91 -28.98 31.55
CA LYS A 3 -1.57 -27.57 31.50
C LYS A 3 -2.17 -27.02 30.22
N SER A 4 -3.30 -26.34 30.34
CA SER A 4 -3.94 -25.62 29.25
C SER A 4 -3.00 -24.49 28.82
N GLU A 5 -2.38 -24.60 27.64
CA GLU A 5 -1.68 -23.49 27.01
C GLU A 5 -2.72 -22.47 26.53
N ALA A 6 -2.72 -21.30 27.17
CA ALA A 6 -3.48 -20.15 26.69
C ALA A 6 -2.89 -19.69 25.34
N PRO A 7 -3.73 -19.23 24.39
CA PRO A 7 -3.22 -18.75 23.11
C PRO A 7 -2.29 -17.56 23.34
N GLU A 8 -1.04 -17.68 22.91
CA GLU A 8 -0.08 -16.57 22.83
C GLU A 8 -0.74 -15.40 22.12
N GLN A 9 -0.86 -14.26 22.80
CA GLN A 9 -1.43 -13.06 22.18
C GLN A 9 -0.49 -12.63 21.05
N PRO A 10 -1.00 -12.35 19.84
CA PRO A 10 -0.15 -11.99 18.71
C PRO A 10 0.68 -10.76 19.08
N GLU A 11 1.99 -10.87 18.87
CA GLU A 11 2.93 -9.79 19.10
C GLU A 11 2.46 -8.53 18.34
N LYS A 12 2.35 -7.39 19.04
CA LYS A 12 1.88 -6.14 18.43
C LYS A 12 2.94 -5.62 17.47
N ILE A 13 2.81 -5.96 16.19
CA ILE A 13 3.67 -5.43 15.14
C ILE A 13 3.34 -3.95 14.92
N TYR A 14 4.34 -3.09 15.07
CA TYR A 14 4.21 -1.67 14.75
C TYR A 14 4.37 -1.46 13.24
N LEU A 15 3.32 -0.93 12.60
CA LEU A 15 3.36 -0.53 11.20
C LEU A 15 3.52 0.99 11.12
N PRO A 16 4.68 1.51 10.68
CA PRO A 16 4.88 2.94 10.55
C PRO A 16 3.94 3.53 9.49
N ARG A 17 3.47 4.74 9.75
CA ARG A 17 2.72 5.56 8.80
C ARG A 17 3.68 6.24 7.81
N THR A 18 3.13 6.74 6.70
CA THR A 18 3.92 7.41 5.65
C THR A 18 4.70 8.60 6.22
N SER A 19 4.12 9.34 7.16
CA SER A 19 4.75 10.49 7.80
C SER A 19 5.91 10.13 8.74
N GLU A 20 6.01 8.87 9.15
CA GLU A 20 6.97 8.40 10.15
C GLU A 20 8.23 7.79 9.51
N SER A 21 8.25 7.64 8.18
CA SER A 21 9.40 7.11 7.45
C SER A 21 9.46 7.61 6.02
N GLU A 22 10.48 8.43 5.72
CA GLU A 22 10.74 8.93 4.36
C GLU A 22 11.07 7.79 3.38
N SER A 23 11.70 6.70 3.85
CA SER A 23 11.94 5.51 3.04
C SER A 23 10.62 4.82 2.68
N LEU A 24 9.70 4.70 3.63
CA LEU A 24 8.37 4.11 3.38
C LEU A 24 7.55 4.97 2.43
N LYS A 25 7.62 6.30 2.56
CA LYS A 25 7.01 7.26 1.66
C LYS A 25 7.50 7.09 0.22
N LYS A 26 8.82 6.96 0.03
CA LYS A 26 9.42 6.67 -1.29
C LYS A 26 8.93 5.36 -1.86
N ILE A 27 8.87 4.30 -1.05
CA ILE A 27 8.35 2.99 -1.48
C ILE A 27 6.91 3.13 -1.96
N ARG A 28 6.02 3.72 -1.14
CA ARG A 28 4.60 3.92 -1.48
C ARG A 28 4.40 4.75 -2.76
N HIS A 29 5.24 5.77 -2.98
CA HIS A 29 5.23 6.55 -4.21
C HIS A 29 5.68 5.72 -5.43
N THR A 30 6.75 4.95 -5.32
CA THR A 30 7.21 4.09 -6.42
C THR A 30 6.19 2.99 -6.73
N THR A 31 5.53 2.43 -5.71
CA THR A 31 4.50 1.41 -5.92
C THR A 31 3.26 1.97 -6.63
N SER A 32 2.88 3.23 -6.40
CA SER A 32 1.79 3.85 -7.16
C SER A 32 2.14 3.92 -8.66
N HIS A 33 3.37 4.30 -9.02
CA HIS A 33 3.83 4.26 -10.43
C HIS A 33 3.80 2.85 -11.02
N VAL A 34 4.24 1.83 -10.28
CA VAL A 34 4.17 0.43 -10.73
C VAL A 34 2.72 0.01 -11.03
N MET A 35 1.78 0.44 -10.18
CA MET A 35 0.35 0.20 -10.42
C MET A 35 -0.14 0.87 -11.70
N ALA A 36 0.21 2.15 -11.93
CA ALA A 36 -0.16 2.83 -13.18
C ALA A 36 0.42 2.14 -14.42
N MET A 37 1.68 1.70 -14.37
CA MET A 37 2.29 0.95 -15.47
C MET A 37 1.56 -0.37 -15.73
N ALA A 38 1.17 -1.10 -14.68
CA ALA A 38 0.42 -2.34 -14.82
C ALA A 38 -0.98 -2.11 -15.41
N VAL A 39 -1.68 -1.08 -14.92
CA VAL A 39 -3.01 -0.70 -15.42
C VAL A 39 -2.97 -0.28 -16.87
N GLN A 40 -1.99 0.55 -17.29
CA GLN A 40 -1.85 0.93 -18.70
C GLN A 40 -1.58 -0.27 -19.62
N LYS A 41 -0.84 -1.29 -19.15
CA LYS A 41 -0.61 -2.52 -19.93
C LYS A 41 -1.88 -3.34 -20.09
N LEU A 42 -2.70 -3.45 -19.04
CA LEU A 42 -3.94 -4.25 -19.06
C LEU A 42 -5.10 -3.51 -19.72
N PHE A 43 -5.17 -2.19 -19.55
CA PHE A 43 -6.22 -1.30 -20.03
C PHE A 43 -5.61 -0.10 -20.76
N PRO A 44 -5.21 -0.26 -22.03
CA PRO A 44 -4.52 0.80 -22.78
C PRO A 44 -5.30 2.11 -22.96
N LYS A 45 -6.61 2.07 -22.73
CA LYS A 45 -7.51 3.25 -22.81
C LYS A 45 -7.67 3.99 -21.47
N ALA A 46 -7.20 3.41 -20.36
CA ALA A 46 -7.28 4.07 -19.05
C ALA A 46 -6.33 5.27 -19.01
N GLN A 47 -6.85 6.45 -18.69
CA GLN A 47 -6.05 7.66 -18.58
C GLN A 47 -5.53 7.80 -17.15
N VAL A 48 -4.24 8.09 -17.03
CA VAL A 48 -3.56 8.23 -15.75
C VAL A 48 -3.72 9.66 -15.25
N THR A 49 -4.17 9.83 -14.01
CA THR A 49 -4.36 11.15 -13.40
C THR A 49 -3.38 11.38 -12.25
N ILE A 50 -3.77 11.18 -11.00
CA ILE A 50 -2.96 11.39 -9.81
C ILE A 50 -2.76 10.10 -9.02
N GLY A 51 -1.57 9.93 -8.43
CA GLY A 51 -1.23 8.77 -7.62
C GLY A 51 -0.39 9.09 -6.38
N PRO A 52 -0.95 9.82 -5.39
CA PRO A 52 -0.20 10.20 -4.20
C PRO A 52 -0.08 9.04 -3.19
N CYS A 53 0.97 9.10 -2.37
CA CYS A 53 1.04 8.30 -1.14
C CYS A 53 0.18 8.95 -0.05
N ILE A 54 -0.60 8.14 0.67
CA ILE A 54 -1.46 8.54 1.78
C ILE A 54 -0.92 7.99 3.10
N GLU A 55 -1.51 8.34 4.24
CA GLU A 55 -0.99 7.99 5.58
C GLU A 55 -0.66 6.50 5.76
N ASN A 56 -1.50 5.60 5.23
CA ASN A 56 -1.34 4.15 5.40
C ASN A 56 -1.06 3.39 4.09
N GLY A 57 -0.82 4.08 2.97
CA GLY A 57 -0.67 3.41 1.68
C GLY A 57 -0.51 4.39 0.50
N PHE A 58 -1.12 4.04 -0.63
CA PHE A 58 -1.20 4.87 -1.83
C PHE A 58 -2.47 4.53 -2.59
N TYR A 59 -2.90 5.43 -3.46
CA TYR A 59 -3.95 5.15 -4.45
C TYR A 59 -3.51 5.70 -5.81
N TYR A 60 -4.27 5.38 -6.85
CA TYR A 60 -4.09 5.99 -8.16
C TYR A 60 -5.45 6.13 -8.84
N ASP A 61 -5.76 7.34 -9.24
CA ASP A 61 -6.99 7.65 -9.97
C ASP A 61 -6.77 7.43 -11.47
N PHE A 62 -7.69 6.68 -12.08
CA PHE A 62 -7.72 6.47 -13.52
C PHE A 62 -9.05 6.95 -14.06
N ASP A 63 -8.99 7.80 -15.08
CA ASP A 63 -10.19 8.15 -15.84
C ASP A 63 -10.45 7.06 -16.88
N LYS A 64 -11.71 6.69 -17.01
CA LYS A 64 -12.19 5.66 -17.93
C LYS A 64 -13.22 6.31 -18.85
N PRO A 65 -12.99 6.30 -20.18
CA PRO A 65 -13.98 6.77 -21.14
C PRO A 65 -15.25 5.91 -21.15
#